data_AF-A0A832JIP4-F1
#
_entry.id   AF-A0A832JIP4-F1
#
_cell.length_a   1.000
_cell.length_b   1.000
_cell.length_c   1.000
_cell.angle_alpha   90.00
_cell.angle_beta   90.00
_cell.angle_gamma   90.00
#
_symmetry.space_group_name_H-M   'P 1'
#
loop_
_entity.id
_entity.type
_entity.pdbx_description
1 polymer ?
#
loop_
_entity_poly.entity_id
_entity_poly.type
_entity_poly.pdbx_seq_one_letter_code
_entity_poly.pdbx_strand_id
1 'polypeptide(L)'
;MTGDPAALRAGLRALKAMERYMVPRGAQTWEVPVRAPDLLAAAKALEAYLEAYIATGEEGYLEKAKYWVLAGLPFVYLWGLPDRPVMVGATIPVYASSCLQGPGWFGIPVQWNGLVYAYHILRLSAYDESFPWRELAALILASAMHQQVAQGIPGKPAGSYPDSWSLIANRDQPPYINPEDLAKVALALAGVNPDLNTVRVGEIVVSTPAQILEAELTGGELRLRLKWSCQEPVHVLINTPALNVWKGQEQLPRVEDLDATAEGWNVSPQLNATIVKIAPSETGELRLALRE
;
A
#
# COMPACT_ATOMS: atom_id res chain seq x y z
N MET A 1 2.52 11.13 5.51
CA MET A 1 2.11 10.70 6.87
C MET A 1 2.22 11.80 7.92
N THR A 2 3.42 12.17 8.40
CA THR A 2 3.54 13.12 9.54
C THR A 2 3.46 14.60 9.15
N GLY A 3 3.52 14.92 7.86
CA GLY A 3 3.67 16.30 7.38
C GLY A 3 5.08 16.87 7.57
N ASP A 4 6.08 16.05 7.93
CA ASP A 4 7.46 16.52 8.12
C ASP A 4 8.06 17.04 6.79
N PRO A 5 8.40 18.34 6.71
CA PRO A 5 8.95 18.92 5.49
C PRO A 5 10.38 18.45 5.20
N ALA A 6 11.14 17.99 6.19
CA ALA A 6 12.48 17.44 5.97
C ALA A 6 12.42 16.08 5.27
N ALA A 7 11.54 15.19 5.75
CA ALA A 7 11.25 13.90 5.11
C ALA A 7 10.74 14.09 3.68
N LEU A 8 9.78 15.01 3.46
CA LEU A 8 9.27 15.32 2.12
C LEU A 8 10.41 15.75 1.18
N ARG A 9 11.21 16.75 1.57
CA ARG A 9 12.35 17.21 0.76
C ARG A 9 13.35 16.08 0.46
N ALA A 10 13.59 15.18 1.41
CA ALA A 10 14.48 14.04 1.19
C ALA A 10 13.92 13.06 0.15
N GLY A 11 12.63 12.72 0.26
CA GLY A 11 11.94 11.87 -0.71
C GLY A 11 11.94 12.47 -2.12
N LEU A 12 11.63 13.76 -2.26
CA LEU A 12 11.63 14.43 -3.56
C LEU A 12 13.03 14.49 -4.19
N ARG A 13 14.09 14.68 -3.39
CA ARG A 13 15.48 14.56 -3.88
C ARG A 13 15.80 13.15 -4.39
N ALA A 14 15.34 12.12 -3.70
CA ALA A 14 15.53 10.73 -4.13
C ALA A 14 14.78 10.45 -5.44
N LEU A 15 13.54 10.91 -5.58
CA LEU A 15 12.76 10.79 -6.82
C LEU A 15 13.39 11.57 -7.97
N LYS A 16 13.93 12.75 -7.71
CA LYS A 16 14.70 13.49 -8.73
C LYS A 16 15.90 12.68 -9.22
N ALA A 17 16.61 12.00 -8.32
CA ALA A 17 17.70 11.12 -8.66
C ALA A 17 17.24 9.83 -9.38
N MET A 18 15.98 9.41 -9.21
CA MET A 18 15.39 8.26 -9.89
C MET A 18 15.11 8.52 -11.38
N GLU A 19 14.99 9.79 -11.81
CA GLU A 19 14.71 10.15 -13.21
C GLU A 19 15.74 9.60 -14.22
N ARG A 20 16.95 9.24 -13.76
CA ARG A 20 18.00 8.63 -14.60
C ARG A 20 17.70 7.17 -15.00
N TYR A 21 16.69 6.54 -14.39
CA TYR A 21 16.36 5.14 -14.60
C TYR A 21 15.12 4.99 -15.48
N MET A 22 15.25 4.12 -16.49
CA MET A 22 14.18 3.79 -17.47
C MET A 22 13.82 2.30 -17.45
N VAL A 23 14.42 1.53 -16.55
CA VAL A 23 14.19 0.09 -16.39
C VAL A 23 14.11 -0.17 -14.89
N PRO A 24 13.08 -0.86 -14.40
CA PRO A 24 12.95 -1.14 -12.97
C PRO A 24 14.00 -2.18 -12.62
N ARG A 25 14.90 -1.87 -11.68
CA ARG A 25 16.04 -2.73 -11.34
C ARG A 25 16.54 -2.50 -9.93
N GLY A 26 17.13 -3.54 -9.35
CA GLY A 26 17.91 -3.43 -8.12
C GLY A 26 17.11 -3.56 -6.82
N ALA A 27 15.91 -4.16 -6.84
CA ALA A 27 15.20 -4.46 -5.60
C ALA A 27 15.63 -5.80 -5.00
N GLN A 28 16.03 -6.77 -5.84
CA GLN A 28 16.38 -8.13 -5.41
C GLN A 28 17.89 -8.46 -5.51
N THR A 29 18.76 -7.51 -5.19
CA THR A 29 20.22 -7.65 -5.39
C THR A 29 20.90 -8.71 -4.53
N TRP A 30 20.21 -9.23 -3.51
CA TRP A 30 20.70 -10.35 -2.72
C TRP A 30 20.82 -11.63 -3.56
N GLU A 31 20.05 -11.73 -4.64
CA GLU A 31 19.98 -12.93 -5.46
C GLU A 31 20.29 -12.68 -6.95
N VAL A 32 19.99 -11.51 -7.49
CA VAL A 32 20.19 -11.24 -8.93
C VAL A 32 21.07 -10.01 -9.20
N PRO A 33 21.69 -9.91 -10.39
CA PRO A 33 22.49 -8.74 -10.74
C PRO A 33 21.68 -7.44 -10.65
N VAL A 34 22.29 -6.38 -10.13
CA VAL A 34 21.66 -5.05 -9.95
C VAL A 34 21.09 -4.43 -11.23
N ARG A 35 21.54 -4.89 -12.41
CA ARG A 35 21.08 -4.39 -13.71
C ARG A 35 19.88 -5.15 -14.27
N ALA A 36 19.47 -6.25 -13.64
CA ALA A 36 18.35 -7.06 -14.06
C ALA A 36 17.03 -6.29 -13.97
N PRO A 37 16.16 -6.37 -14.99
CA PRO A 37 14.78 -5.92 -14.86
C PRO A 37 14.07 -6.68 -13.74
N ASP A 38 13.32 -5.95 -12.90
CA ASP A 38 12.82 -6.42 -11.60
C ASP A 38 11.41 -5.87 -11.31
N LEU A 39 10.44 -6.75 -11.08
CA LEU A 39 9.04 -6.39 -10.82
C LEU A 39 8.85 -5.68 -9.48
N LEU A 40 9.57 -6.11 -8.43
CA LEU A 40 9.50 -5.46 -7.12
C LEU A 40 10.03 -4.02 -7.20
N ALA A 41 11.08 -3.80 -7.98
CA ALA A 41 11.57 -2.45 -8.25
C ALA A 41 10.51 -1.58 -8.95
N ALA A 42 9.74 -2.15 -9.89
CA ALA A 42 8.64 -1.43 -10.55
C ALA A 42 7.53 -1.09 -9.53
N ALA A 43 7.15 -2.04 -8.68
CA ALA A 43 6.16 -1.84 -7.63
C ALA A 43 6.57 -0.74 -6.63
N LYS A 44 7.83 -0.74 -6.19
CA LYS A 44 8.36 0.26 -5.25
C LYS A 44 8.56 1.64 -5.88
N ALA A 45 8.90 1.70 -7.17
CA ALA A 45 8.93 2.95 -7.90
C ALA A 45 7.51 3.52 -8.06
N LEU A 46 6.53 2.70 -8.44
CA LEU A 46 5.11 3.06 -8.47
C LEU A 46 4.66 3.62 -7.11
N GLU A 47 4.90 2.89 -6.02
CA GLU A 47 4.60 3.34 -4.65
C GLU A 47 5.19 4.73 -4.36
N ALA A 48 6.50 4.89 -4.56
CA ALA A 48 7.19 6.13 -4.19
C ALA A 48 6.71 7.34 -4.99
N TYR A 49 6.44 7.18 -6.29
CA TYR A 49 5.90 8.26 -7.12
C TYR A 49 4.44 8.56 -6.79
N LEU A 50 3.64 7.55 -6.46
CA LEU A 50 2.26 7.75 -6.02
C LEU A 50 2.20 8.49 -4.67
N GLU A 51 3.09 8.15 -3.72
CA GLU A 51 3.22 8.89 -2.45
C GLU A 51 3.61 10.35 -2.67
N ALA A 52 4.50 10.63 -3.63
CA ALA A 52 4.87 12.00 -3.95
C ALA A 52 3.71 12.79 -4.55
N TYR A 53 2.91 12.17 -5.43
CA TYR A 53 1.67 12.78 -5.91
C TYR A 53 0.71 13.08 -4.76
N ILE A 54 0.45 12.11 -3.88
CA ILE A 54 -0.43 12.31 -2.70
C ILE A 54 0.10 13.42 -1.78
N ALA A 55 1.41 13.52 -1.61
CA ALA A 55 2.03 14.50 -0.72
C ALA A 55 2.07 15.92 -1.30
N THR A 56 2.12 16.08 -2.63
CA THR A 56 2.38 17.38 -3.29
C THR A 56 1.24 17.88 -4.16
N GLY A 57 0.39 16.98 -4.66
CA GLY A 57 -0.60 17.26 -5.71
C GLY A 57 0.01 17.48 -7.09
N GLU A 58 1.32 17.28 -7.29
CA GLU A 58 1.97 17.51 -8.59
C GLU A 58 1.72 16.35 -9.56
N GLU A 59 0.94 16.62 -10.62
CA GLU A 59 0.59 15.65 -11.67
C GLU A 59 1.78 14.93 -12.31
N GLY A 60 2.94 15.59 -12.37
CA GLY A 60 4.18 14.98 -12.90
C GLY A 60 4.59 13.70 -12.16
N TYR A 61 4.28 13.60 -10.86
CA TYR A 61 4.52 12.39 -10.09
C TYR A 61 3.51 11.29 -10.38
N LEU A 62 2.24 11.63 -10.63
CA LEU A 62 1.23 10.66 -11.05
C LEU A 62 1.57 10.04 -12.40
N GLU A 63 2.05 10.84 -13.36
CA GLU A 63 2.51 10.34 -14.66
C GLU A 63 3.73 9.42 -14.53
N LYS A 64 4.63 9.68 -13.58
CA LYS A 64 5.74 8.76 -13.28
C LYS A 64 5.27 7.48 -12.59
N ALA A 65 4.27 7.54 -11.71
CA ALA A 65 3.65 6.36 -11.12
C ALA A 65 3.04 5.46 -12.23
N LYS A 66 2.31 6.07 -13.18
CA LYS A 66 1.77 5.39 -14.36
C LYS A 66 2.85 4.77 -15.25
N TYR A 67 3.96 5.47 -15.44
CA TYR A 67 5.10 4.90 -16.15
C TYR A 67 5.63 3.62 -15.48
N TRP A 68 5.81 3.63 -14.15
CA TRP A 68 6.34 2.47 -13.43
C TRP A 68 5.35 1.32 -13.32
N VAL A 69 4.04 1.59 -13.24
CA VAL A 69 3.06 0.50 -13.35
C VAL A 69 3.16 -0.17 -14.71
N LEU A 70 3.25 0.59 -15.80
CA LEU A 70 3.41 0.02 -17.15
C LEU A 70 4.73 -0.73 -17.32
N ALA A 71 5.81 -0.26 -16.68
CA ALA A 71 7.11 -0.94 -16.69
C ALA A 71 7.07 -2.31 -15.98
N GLY A 72 6.13 -2.53 -15.05
CA GLY A 72 5.88 -3.82 -14.39
C GLY A 72 4.99 -4.78 -15.19
N LEU A 73 4.21 -4.28 -16.16
CA LEU A 73 3.26 -5.10 -16.92
C LEU A 73 3.91 -6.29 -17.68
N PRO A 74 5.11 -6.17 -18.29
CA PRO A 74 5.74 -7.29 -18.99
C PRO A 74 5.95 -8.54 -18.11
N PHE A 75 6.05 -8.37 -16.79
CA PHE A 75 6.28 -9.45 -15.84
C PHE A 75 5.02 -10.27 -15.54
N VAL A 76 3.84 -9.84 -15.99
CA VAL A 76 2.56 -10.50 -15.71
C VAL A 76 2.17 -11.42 -16.85
N TYR A 77 1.85 -12.68 -16.54
CA TYR A 77 1.27 -13.62 -17.49
C TYR A 77 -0.20 -13.27 -17.75
N LEU A 78 -0.49 -12.66 -18.90
CA LEU A 78 -1.85 -12.32 -19.33
C LEU A 78 -2.51 -13.41 -20.19
N TRP A 79 -1.91 -14.59 -20.24
CA TRP A 79 -2.40 -15.76 -20.96
C TRP A 79 -2.17 -17.00 -20.12
N GLY A 80 -2.89 -18.08 -20.42
CA GLY A 80 -2.76 -19.32 -19.69
C GLY A 80 -3.16 -20.53 -20.52
N LEU A 81 -2.77 -21.70 -20.04
CA LEU A 81 -3.22 -22.98 -20.58
C LEU A 81 -4.47 -23.45 -19.82
N PRO A 82 -5.45 -24.12 -20.48
CA PRO A 82 -6.69 -24.56 -19.82
C PRO A 82 -6.48 -25.45 -18.58
N ASP A 83 -5.39 -26.21 -18.55
CA ASP A 83 -5.01 -27.11 -17.46
C ASP A 83 -4.13 -26.44 -16.38
N ARG A 84 -3.84 -25.14 -16.52
CA ARG A 84 -2.98 -24.37 -15.61
C ARG A 84 -3.66 -23.06 -15.18
N PRO A 85 -4.68 -23.14 -14.31
CA PRO A 85 -5.39 -21.94 -13.82
C PRO A 85 -4.47 -20.96 -13.07
N VAL A 86 -3.38 -21.46 -12.49
CA VAL A 86 -2.34 -20.66 -11.85
C VAL A 86 -1.68 -19.64 -12.79
N MET A 87 -1.68 -19.89 -14.10
CA MET A 87 -0.84 -19.15 -15.04
C MET A 87 -1.35 -17.73 -15.33
N VAL A 88 -2.66 -17.55 -15.50
CA VAL A 88 -3.21 -16.20 -15.76
C VAL A 88 -3.08 -15.36 -14.49
N GLY A 89 -2.37 -14.24 -14.57
CA GLY A 89 -2.04 -13.38 -13.44
C GLY A 89 -0.79 -13.82 -12.66
N ALA A 90 -0.13 -14.91 -13.06
CA ALA A 90 1.16 -15.28 -12.47
C ALA A 90 2.21 -14.19 -12.77
N THR A 91 3.13 -13.95 -11.85
CA THR A 91 4.13 -12.89 -12.01
C THR A 91 5.55 -13.40 -11.98
N ILE A 92 6.33 -13.02 -12.98
CA ILE A 92 7.78 -13.23 -13.04
C ILE A 92 8.45 -12.21 -12.11
N PRO A 93 9.38 -12.59 -11.24
CA PRO A 93 10.03 -11.62 -10.34
C PRO A 93 11.03 -10.75 -11.10
N VAL A 94 11.90 -11.38 -11.90
CA VAL A 94 13.06 -10.76 -12.53
C VAL A 94 13.39 -11.46 -13.85
N TYR A 95 13.96 -10.70 -14.79
CA TYR A 95 14.49 -11.26 -16.04
C TYR A 95 16.01 -11.48 -15.95
N ALA A 96 16.41 -12.39 -15.05
CA ALA A 96 17.82 -12.76 -14.86
C ALA A 96 17.97 -14.17 -14.26
N SER A 97 19.20 -14.68 -14.28
CA SER A 97 19.58 -15.84 -13.48
C SER A 97 19.99 -15.42 -12.07
N SER A 98 19.74 -16.31 -11.10
CA SER A 98 20.29 -16.21 -9.76
C SER A 98 21.84 -16.16 -9.81
N CYS A 99 22.45 -15.31 -8.99
CA CYS A 99 23.91 -15.29 -8.75
C CYS A 99 24.34 -16.38 -7.74
N LEU A 100 23.37 -17.07 -7.15
CA LEU A 100 23.56 -18.25 -6.32
C LEU A 100 23.51 -19.52 -7.19
N GLN A 101 23.67 -20.70 -6.58
CA GLN A 101 23.32 -21.96 -7.22
C GLN A 101 21.79 -22.10 -7.30
N GLY A 102 21.16 -21.28 -8.15
CA GLY A 102 19.71 -21.16 -8.28
C GLY A 102 19.23 -21.21 -9.73
N PRO A 103 17.90 -21.20 -9.96
CA PRO A 103 17.33 -21.25 -11.30
C PRO A 103 17.59 -19.95 -12.09
N GLY A 104 17.35 -20.04 -13.40
CA GLY A 104 17.01 -18.86 -14.18
C GLY A 104 15.59 -18.44 -13.84
N TRP A 105 15.37 -17.19 -13.41
CA TRP A 105 14.03 -16.71 -13.04
C TRP A 105 13.13 -16.40 -14.24
N PHE A 106 13.65 -16.56 -15.45
CA PHE A 106 12.93 -16.37 -16.70
C PHE A 106 11.68 -17.26 -16.76
N GLY A 107 10.51 -16.63 -16.64
CA GLY A 107 9.24 -17.31 -16.76
C GLY A 107 8.88 -18.24 -15.60
N ILE A 108 9.53 -18.09 -14.44
CA ILE A 108 9.15 -18.77 -13.21
C ILE A 108 8.28 -17.80 -12.40
N PRO A 109 7.01 -18.13 -12.12
CA PRO A 109 6.19 -17.37 -11.20
C PRO A 109 6.78 -17.30 -9.80
N VAL A 110 6.80 -16.08 -9.25
CA VAL A 110 7.17 -15.75 -7.87
C VAL A 110 6.18 -14.70 -7.38
N GLN A 111 5.10 -15.18 -6.76
CA GLN A 111 3.86 -14.41 -6.68
C GLN A 111 3.89 -13.28 -5.66
N TRP A 112 4.75 -13.35 -4.63
CA TRP A 112 4.84 -12.29 -3.62
C TRP A 112 5.23 -10.94 -4.26
N ASN A 113 6.11 -10.94 -5.28
CA ASN A 113 6.45 -9.73 -6.05
C ASN A 113 5.22 -9.14 -6.75
N GLY A 114 4.42 -10.04 -7.34
CA GLY A 114 3.16 -9.69 -7.99
C GLY A 114 2.13 -9.12 -7.03
N LEU A 115 2.02 -9.66 -5.82
CA LEU A 115 1.06 -9.18 -4.82
C LEU A 115 1.42 -7.78 -4.31
N VAL A 116 2.72 -7.49 -4.07
CA VAL A 116 3.18 -6.12 -3.76
C VAL A 116 2.83 -5.16 -4.90
N TYR A 117 3.09 -5.57 -6.15
CA TYR A 117 2.74 -4.80 -7.33
C TYR A 117 1.22 -4.57 -7.46
N ALA A 118 0.40 -5.61 -7.30
CA ALA A 118 -1.05 -5.55 -7.36
C ALA A 118 -1.65 -4.63 -6.30
N TYR A 119 -1.10 -4.63 -5.09
CA TYR A 119 -1.54 -3.71 -4.04
C TYR A 119 -1.33 -2.25 -4.47
N HIS A 120 -0.16 -1.91 -5.01
CA HIS A 120 0.10 -0.55 -5.48
C HIS A 120 -0.66 -0.18 -6.76
N ILE A 121 -0.98 -1.14 -7.64
CA ILE A 121 -1.93 -0.93 -8.75
C ILE A 121 -3.30 -0.49 -8.23
N LEU A 122 -3.80 -1.15 -7.17
CA LEU A 122 -5.09 -0.80 -6.58
C LEU A 122 -5.06 0.61 -5.99
N ARG A 123 -3.95 1.01 -5.36
CA ARG A 123 -3.78 2.39 -4.88
C ARG A 123 -3.77 3.41 -6.03
N LEU A 124 -3.11 3.10 -7.15
CA LEU A 124 -3.13 3.95 -8.35
C LEU A 124 -4.53 4.08 -8.94
N SER A 125 -5.34 3.02 -8.90
CA SER A 125 -6.69 3.00 -9.47
C SER A 125 -7.66 4.02 -8.85
N ALA A 126 -7.33 4.60 -7.69
CA ALA A 126 -8.09 5.69 -7.10
C ALA A 126 -7.86 7.06 -7.80
N TYR A 127 -6.82 7.16 -8.64
CA TYR A 127 -6.38 8.41 -9.27
C TYR A 127 -6.25 8.32 -10.79
N ASP A 128 -6.20 7.11 -11.36
CA ASP A 128 -6.11 6.89 -12.80
C ASP A 128 -7.10 5.81 -13.25
N GLU A 129 -7.96 6.16 -14.20
CA GLU A 129 -8.94 5.26 -14.82
C GLU A 129 -8.58 4.91 -16.28
N SER A 130 -7.35 5.22 -16.71
CA SER A 130 -6.94 5.08 -18.11
C SER A 130 -6.74 3.62 -18.56
N PHE A 131 -6.71 2.69 -17.62
CA PHE A 131 -6.55 1.26 -17.84
C PHE A 131 -7.34 0.48 -16.77
N PRO A 132 -7.76 -0.78 -17.04
CA PRO A 132 -8.45 -1.63 -16.07
C PRO A 132 -7.50 -2.15 -14.96
N TRP A 133 -7.02 -1.23 -14.12
CA TRP A 133 -6.05 -1.51 -13.06
C TRP A 133 -6.60 -2.49 -12.01
N ARG A 134 -7.86 -2.33 -11.62
CA ARG A 134 -8.49 -3.19 -10.61
C ARG A 134 -8.61 -4.62 -11.10
N GLU A 135 -8.94 -4.81 -12.38
CA GLU A 135 -9.02 -6.11 -13.03
C GLU A 135 -7.65 -6.77 -13.12
N LEU A 136 -6.60 -6.02 -13.47
CA LEU A 136 -5.23 -6.53 -13.48
C LEU A 136 -4.80 -7.04 -12.09
N ALA A 137 -5.05 -6.25 -11.04
CA ALA A 137 -4.76 -6.65 -9.67
C ALA A 137 -5.58 -7.88 -9.24
N ALA A 138 -6.84 -8.00 -9.67
CA ALA A 138 -7.68 -9.15 -9.41
C ALA A 138 -7.17 -10.43 -10.08
N LEU A 139 -6.63 -10.34 -11.31
CA LEU A 139 -5.99 -11.48 -11.97
C LEU A 139 -4.76 -11.96 -11.20
N ILE A 140 -3.92 -11.03 -10.75
CA ILE A 140 -2.73 -11.36 -9.95
C ILE A 140 -3.13 -12.02 -8.62
N LEU A 141 -4.17 -11.51 -7.95
CA LEU A 141 -4.71 -12.12 -6.75
C LEU A 141 -5.24 -13.55 -7.02
N ALA A 142 -5.99 -13.74 -8.10
CA ALA A 142 -6.55 -15.04 -8.46
C ALA A 142 -5.45 -16.09 -8.68
N SER A 143 -4.38 -15.74 -9.41
CA SER A 143 -3.20 -16.59 -9.55
C SER A 143 -2.60 -16.96 -8.18
N ALA A 144 -2.46 -15.99 -7.28
CA ALA A 144 -1.92 -16.22 -5.96
C ALA A 144 -2.79 -17.15 -5.10
N MET A 145 -4.12 -17.00 -5.18
CA MET A 145 -5.07 -17.89 -4.52
C MET A 145 -4.98 -19.33 -5.05
N HIS A 146 -4.72 -19.53 -6.34
CA HIS A 146 -4.44 -20.86 -6.89
C HIS A 146 -3.14 -21.49 -6.37
N GLN A 147 -2.19 -20.67 -5.91
CA GLN A 147 -0.91 -21.13 -5.35
C GLN A 147 -0.97 -21.36 -3.84
N GLN A 148 -2.05 -20.96 -3.16
CA GLN A 148 -2.16 -21.09 -1.71
C GLN A 148 -2.23 -22.55 -1.24
N VAL A 149 -1.61 -22.79 -0.09
CA VAL A 149 -1.70 -24.05 0.65
C VAL A 149 -3.07 -24.13 1.32
N ALA A 150 -3.89 -25.06 0.85
CA ALA A 150 -5.17 -25.37 1.47
C ALA A 150 -5.01 -25.95 2.89
N GLN A 151 -6.08 -25.87 3.69
CA GLN A 151 -6.11 -26.50 5.01
C GLN A 151 -5.97 -28.03 4.89
N GLY A 152 -5.24 -28.64 5.83
CA GLY A 152 -5.10 -30.09 5.92
C GLY A 152 -4.02 -30.72 5.03
N ILE A 153 -3.22 -29.91 4.31
CA ILE A 153 -2.07 -30.42 3.57
C ILE A 153 -0.92 -30.73 4.54
N PRO A 154 -0.50 -32.00 4.69
CA PRO A 154 0.54 -32.36 5.66
C PRO A 154 1.89 -31.69 5.37
N GLY A 155 2.53 -31.16 6.41
CA GLY A 155 3.86 -30.56 6.31
C GLY A 155 3.92 -29.19 5.63
N LYS A 156 2.78 -28.59 5.25
CA LYS A 156 2.72 -27.25 4.65
C LYS A 156 1.87 -26.31 5.52
N PRO A 157 2.29 -25.05 5.74
CA PRO A 157 1.52 -24.11 6.56
C PRO A 157 0.26 -23.66 5.82
N ALA A 158 -0.93 -23.91 6.38
CA ALA A 158 -2.20 -23.52 5.75
C ALA A 158 -2.29 -22.00 5.54
N GLY A 159 -2.85 -21.58 4.41
CA GLY A 159 -2.99 -20.17 4.01
C GLY A 159 -1.73 -19.55 3.41
N SER A 160 -0.54 -20.10 3.66
CA SER A 160 0.69 -19.68 3.00
C SER A 160 0.66 -19.94 1.49
N TYR A 161 1.62 -19.40 0.77
CA TYR A 161 1.85 -19.71 -0.65
C TYR A 161 3.36 -19.88 -0.90
N PRO A 162 3.78 -20.64 -1.91
CA PRO A 162 5.20 -20.90 -2.14
C PRO A 162 5.94 -19.65 -2.62
N ASP A 163 7.25 -19.64 -2.42
CA ASP A 163 8.13 -18.62 -2.99
C ASP A 163 8.05 -18.61 -4.51
N SER A 164 8.07 -19.80 -5.14
CA SER A 164 7.93 -19.94 -6.58
C SER A 164 7.01 -21.09 -7.00
N TRP A 165 6.56 -21.05 -8.27
CA TRP A 165 5.76 -22.11 -8.87
C TRP A 165 6.41 -22.60 -10.16
N SER A 166 6.58 -23.92 -10.30
CA SER A 166 7.00 -24.50 -11.56
C SER A 166 5.80 -24.66 -12.49
N LEU A 167 5.66 -23.80 -13.50
CA LEU A 167 4.57 -23.93 -14.49
C LEU A 167 4.65 -25.22 -15.31
N ILE A 168 5.87 -25.70 -15.59
CA ILE A 168 6.09 -26.93 -16.37
C ILE A 168 5.63 -28.15 -15.57
N ALA A 169 6.15 -28.30 -14.34
CA ALA A 169 5.80 -29.42 -13.47
C ALA A 169 4.45 -29.23 -12.74
N ASN A 170 3.84 -28.05 -12.89
CA ASN A 170 2.64 -27.59 -12.20
C ASN A 170 2.65 -27.89 -10.70
N ARG A 171 3.70 -27.44 -10.02
CA ARG A 171 3.89 -27.67 -8.58
C ARG A 171 4.55 -26.49 -7.89
N ASP A 172 4.29 -26.39 -6.60
CA ASP A 172 4.88 -25.40 -5.73
C ASP A 172 6.35 -25.67 -5.44
N GLN A 173 7.09 -24.59 -5.15
CA GLN A 173 8.51 -24.63 -4.79
C GLN A 173 8.72 -23.81 -3.51
N PRO A 174 9.13 -24.45 -2.38
CA PRO A 174 9.33 -23.78 -1.10
C PRO A 174 10.49 -22.76 -1.18
N PRO A 175 10.63 -21.86 -0.18
CA PRO A 175 9.91 -21.79 1.09
C PRO A 175 8.45 -21.35 0.97
N TYR A 176 7.66 -21.48 2.04
CA TYR A 176 6.29 -20.97 2.11
C TYR A 176 6.26 -19.60 2.78
N ILE A 177 5.60 -18.65 2.14
CA ILE A 177 5.50 -17.25 2.54
C ILE A 177 4.17 -17.03 3.25
N ASN A 178 4.19 -16.18 4.28
CA ASN A 178 3.00 -15.81 5.03
C ASN A 178 1.94 -15.14 4.11
N PRO A 179 0.64 -15.21 4.46
CA PRO A 179 -0.44 -14.74 3.58
C PRO A 179 -0.65 -13.21 3.55
N GLU A 180 0.22 -12.40 4.16
CA GLU A 180 -0.03 -10.96 4.37
C GLU A 180 -0.32 -10.21 3.06
N ASP A 181 0.55 -10.34 2.06
CA ASP A 181 0.37 -9.59 0.79
C ASP A 181 -0.90 -10.03 0.05
N LEU A 182 -1.28 -11.30 0.17
CA LEU A 182 -2.51 -11.81 -0.40
C LEU A 182 -3.73 -11.22 0.31
N ALA A 183 -3.70 -11.19 1.65
CA ALA A 183 -4.75 -10.57 2.45
C ALA A 183 -4.85 -9.06 2.14
N LYS A 184 -3.73 -8.36 1.98
CA LYS A 184 -3.70 -6.93 1.63
C LYS A 184 -4.42 -6.65 0.31
N VAL A 185 -4.11 -7.39 -0.74
CA VAL A 185 -4.76 -7.22 -2.06
C VAL A 185 -6.24 -7.60 -2.00
N ALA A 186 -6.59 -8.70 -1.31
CA ALA A 186 -7.97 -9.14 -1.15
C ALA A 186 -8.83 -8.10 -0.40
N LEU A 187 -8.31 -7.55 0.71
CA LEU A 187 -8.98 -6.50 1.48
C LEU A 187 -9.16 -5.23 0.63
N ALA A 188 -8.11 -4.78 -0.06
CA ALA A 188 -8.17 -3.59 -0.91
C ALA A 188 -9.20 -3.74 -2.05
N LEU A 189 -9.32 -4.93 -2.66
CA LEU A 189 -10.37 -5.22 -3.64
C LEU A 189 -11.78 -5.21 -3.03
N ALA A 190 -11.92 -5.69 -1.79
CA ALA A 190 -13.16 -5.63 -1.01
C ALA A 190 -13.51 -4.21 -0.49
N GLY A 191 -12.69 -3.20 -0.80
CA GLY A 191 -12.91 -1.82 -0.35
C GLY A 191 -12.47 -1.54 1.08
N VAL A 192 -11.68 -2.43 1.68
CA VAL A 192 -11.05 -2.25 2.99
C VAL A 192 -9.58 -1.89 2.76
N ASN A 193 -9.15 -0.70 3.22
CA ASN A 193 -7.74 -0.35 3.15
C ASN A 193 -6.99 -1.00 4.32
N PRO A 194 -6.03 -1.93 4.09
CA PRO A 194 -5.25 -2.57 5.15
C PRO A 194 -4.11 -1.68 5.69
N ASP A 195 -3.95 -0.47 5.15
CA ASP A 195 -2.85 0.45 5.42
C ASP A 195 -3.38 1.83 5.86
N LEU A 196 -2.48 2.76 6.12
CA LEU A 196 -2.83 4.12 6.53
C LEU A 196 -3.34 4.94 5.35
N ASN A 197 -4.49 5.59 5.55
CA ASN A 197 -5.00 6.61 4.65
C ASN A 197 -4.39 7.95 5.02
N THR A 198 -3.95 8.72 4.02
CA THR A 198 -3.45 10.08 4.20
C THR A 198 -4.14 11.02 3.24
N VAL A 199 -4.60 12.16 3.72
CA VAL A 199 -5.13 13.26 2.91
C VAL A 199 -4.44 14.57 3.29
N ARG A 200 -4.31 15.46 2.32
CA ARG A 200 -3.83 16.83 2.52
C ARG A 200 -4.94 17.82 2.21
N VAL A 201 -5.20 18.75 3.13
CA VAL A 201 -6.17 19.84 2.96
C VAL A 201 -5.47 21.15 3.29
N GLY A 202 -5.09 21.91 2.26
CA GLY A 202 -4.16 23.04 2.42
C GLY A 202 -2.78 22.55 2.90
N GLU A 203 -2.29 23.10 4.01
CA GLU A 203 -1.03 22.66 4.66
C GLU A 203 -1.21 21.52 5.67
N ILE A 204 -2.46 21.17 5.97
CA ILE A 204 -2.79 20.17 6.98
C ILE A 204 -2.69 18.78 6.36
N VAL A 205 -2.01 17.88 7.06
CA VAL A 205 -1.91 16.47 6.72
C VAL A 205 -2.63 15.68 7.80
N VAL A 206 -3.54 14.81 7.36
CA VAL A 206 -4.28 13.89 8.21
C VAL A 206 -3.91 12.48 7.83
N SER A 207 -3.53 11.66 8.80
CA SER A 207 -3.24 10.24 8.61
C SER A 207 -4.00 9.37 9.61
N THR A 208 -4.65 8.32 9.13
CA THR A 208 -5.44 7.40 9.97
C THR A 208 -5.63 6.04 9.28
N PRO A 209 -5.75 4.92 10.02
CA PRO A 209 -6.15 3.64 9.44
C PRO A 209 -7.63 3.62 9.01
N ALA A 210 -8.45 4.59 9.45
CA ALA A 210 -9.82 4.72 8.97
C ALA A 210 -9.85 5.19 7.51
N GLN A 211 -10.88 4.80 6.75
CA GLN A 211 -11.11 5.36 5.43
C GLN A 211 -11.54 6.82 5.59
N ILE A 212 -10.90 7.72 4.86
CA ILE A 212 -11.26 9.15 4.83
C ILE A 212 -12.25 9.35 3.68
N LEU A 213 -13.51 9.62 4.00
CA LEU A 213 -14.55 9.87 3.01
C LEU A 213 -14.52 11.33 2.53
N GLU A 214 -14.37 12.27 3.46
CA GLU A 214 -14.28 13.71 3.21
C GLU A 214 -13.31 14.37 4.18
N ALA A 215 -12.64 15.42 3.72
CA ALA A 215 -11.78 16.25 4.54
C ALA A 215 -11.81 17.71 4.05
N GLU A 216 -12.22 18.63 4.91
CA GLU A 216 -12.42 20.04 4.57
C GLU A 216 -11.83 20.96 5.64
N LEU A 217 -11.23 22.07 5.22
CA LEU A 217 -10.67 23.10 6.09
C LEU A 217 -11.39 24.42 5.82
N THR A 218 -12.10 24.95 6.82
CA THR A 218 -12.82 26.23 6.71
C THR A 218 -12.60 27.06 7.97
N GLY A 219 -12.04 28.26 7.84
CA GLY A 219 -11.88 29.20 8.96
C GLY A 219 -11.10 28.64 10.15
N GLY A 220 -10.07 27.83 9.91
CA GLY A 220 -9.27 27.17 10.97
C GLY A 220 -9.93 25.92 11.58
N GLU A 221 -11.13 25.55 11.13
CA GLU A 221 -11.78 24.30 11.51
C GLU A 221 -11.56 23.22 10.45
N LEU A 222 -10.97 22.09 10.86
CA LEU A 222 -10.84 20.89 10.07
C LEU A 222 -12.04 19.97 10.33
N ARG A 223 -12.76 19.59 9.28
CA ARG A 223 -13.85 18.60 9.32
C ARG A 223 -13.44 17.34 8.57
N LEU A 224 -13.66 16.19 9.19
CA LEU A 224 -13.38 14.88 8.62
C LEU A 224 -14.61 14.00 8.72
N ARG A 225 -14.95 13.33 7.62
CA ARG A 225 -15.90 12.22 7.61
C ARG A 225 -15.13 10.93 7.43
N LEU A 226 -15.17 10.07 8.45
CA LEU A 226 -14.41 8.83 8.46
C LEU A 226 -15.36 7.62 8.33
N LYS A 227 -14.82 6.49 7.89
CA LYS A 227 -15.45 5.18 7.93
C LYS A 227 -14.47 4.16 8.53
N TRP A 228 -14.92 3.40 9.50
CA TRP A 228 -14.10 2.44 10.25
C TRP A 228 -14.21 1.08 9.59
N SER A 229 -13.08 0.37 9.53
CA SER A 229 -13.03 -1.00 9.04
C SER A 229 -12.69 -2.01 10.14
N CYS A 230 -12.43 -1.54 11.37
CA CYS A 230 -12.10 -2.37 12.53
C CYS A 230 -13.01 -2.05 13.72
N GLN A 231 -13.16 -3.02 14.61
CA GLN A 231 -13.90 -2.87 15.89
C GLN A 231 -13.02 -2.35 17.03
N GLU A 232 -11.74 -2.08 16.77
CA GLU A 232 -10.80 -1.49 17.73
C GLU A 232 -10.71 0.04 17.58
N PRO A 233 -10.34 0.77 18.64
CA PRO A 233 -10.06 2.20 18.57
C PRO A 233 -9.00 2.53 17.53
N VAL A 234 -9.22 3.61 16.78
CA VAL A 234 -8.28 4.11 15.78
C VAL A 234 -7.67 5.44 16.20
N HIS A 235 -6.46 5.69 15.72
CA HIS A 235 -5.77 6.96 15.93
C HIS A 235 -5.83 7.81 14.65
N VAL A 236 -6.19 9.08 14.81
CA VAL A 236 -6.12 10.09 13.76
C VAL A 236 -4.99 11.04 14.12
N LEU A 237 -3.97 11.10 13.27
CA LEU A 237 -2.85 12.02 13.39
C LEU A 237 -3.12 13.23 12.49
N ILE A 238 -3.04 14.43 13.06
CA ILE A 238 -3.14 15.71 12.36
C ILE A 238 -1.84 16.47 12.63
N ASN A 239 -1.12 16.87 11.58
CA ASN A 239 0.19 17.54 11.69
C ASN A 239 0.18 18.96 12.31
N THR A 240 -0.95 19.38 12.88
CA THR A 240 -1.17 20.72 13.44
C THR A 240 -1.82 20.58 14.82
N PRO A 241 -1.40 21.38 15.83
CA PRO A 241 -2.04 21.38 17.14
C PRO A 241 -3.49 21.86 17.09
N ALA A 242 -4.40 21.10 17.71
CA ALA A 242 -5.78 21.48 17.93
C ALA A 242 -5.95 22.22 19.27
N LEU A 243 -6.92 23.14 19.30
CA LEU A 243 -7.43 23.78 20.51
C LEU A 243 -8.56 22.95 21.12
N ASN A 244 -9.44 22.42 20.28
CA ASN A 244 -10.60 21.62 20.67
C ASN A 244 -10.90 20.57 19.60
N VAL A 245 -11.46 19.43 20.02
CA VAL A 245 -11.83 18.31 19.15
C VAL A 245 -13.23 17.83 19.51
N TRP A 246 -14.06 17.56 18.50
CA TRP A 246 -15.43 17.06 18.66
C TRP A 246 -15.67 15.82 17.80
N LYS A 247 -16.37 14.84 18.35
CA LYS A 247 -16.95 13.69 17.64
C LYS A 247 -18.45 13.92 17.50
N GLY A 248 -18.91 14.22 16.29
CA GLY A 248 -20.27 14.72 16.06
C GLY A 248 -20.54 16.00 16.87
N GLN A 249 -21.46 15.93 17.82
CA GLN A 249 -21.82 17.04 18.71
C GLN A 249 -21.07 17.01 20.05
N GLU A 250 -20.42 15.90 20.40
CA GLU A 250 -19.74 15.71 21.68
C GLU A 250 -18.31 16.23 21.62
N GLN A 251 -17.90 17.02 22.61
CA GLN A 251 -16.51 17.47 22.73
C GLN A 251 -15.67 16.37 23.39
N LEU A 252 -14.59 15.95 22.72
CA LEU A 252 -13.68 14.95 23.26
C LEU A 252 -12.75 15.57 24.31
N PRO A 253 -12.48 14.85 25.42
CA PRO A 253 -11.59 15.34 26.46
C PRO A 253 -10.14 15.39 25.94
N ARG A 254 -9.42 16.44 26.32
CA ARG A 254 -7.98 16.49 26.19
C ARG A 254 -7.35 15.69 27.33
N VAL A 255 -6.48 14.73 27.00
CA VAL A 255 -5.90 13.78 27.96
C VAL A 255 -4.38 13.76 27.87
N GLU A 256 -3.71 13.32 28.93
CA GLU A 256 -2.25 13.18 28.92
C GLU A 256 -1.82 11.85 28.29
N ASP A 257 -2.51 10.77 28.64
CA ASP A 257 -2.25 9.41 28.19
C ASP A 257 -3.46 8.88 27.40
N LEU A 258 -3.26 8.61 26.10
CA LEU A 258 -4.30 8.05 25.23
C LEU A 258 -4.51 6.56 25.44
N ASP A 259 -3.55 5.84 26.03
CA ASP A 259 -3.69 4.40 26.28
C ASP A 259 -4.63 4.13 27.47
N ALA A 260 -4.71 5.08 28.41
CA ALA A 260 -5.56 5.02 29.60
C ALA A 260 -7.03 5.37 29.35
N THR A 261 -7.44 5.78 28.14
CA THR A 261 -8.81 6.23 27.85
C THR A 261 -9.42 5.48 26.67
N ALA A 262 -10.75 5.40 26.62
CA ALA A 262 -11.44 4.84 25.46
C ALA A 262 -11.38 5.79 24.26
N GLU A 263 -11.65 7.07 24.51
CA GLU A 263 -11.59 8.15 23.54
C GLU A 263 -10.95 9.39 24.17
N GLY A 264 -10.34 10.23 23.34
CA GLY A 264 -9.69 11.45 23.79
C GLY A 264 -8.69 11.95 22.77
N TRP A 265 -8.07 13.08 23.06
CA TRP A 265 -7.03 13.63 22.20
C TRP A 265 -5.91 14.27 23.01
N ASN A 266 -4.73 14.34 22.41
CA ASN A 266 -3.62 15.10 22.96
C ASN A 266 -2.86 15.82 21.84
N VAL A 267 -1.89 16.65 22.23
CA VAL A 267 -0.91 17.23 21.32
C VAL A 267 0.43 16.60 21.66
N SER A 268 1.02 15.87 20.73
CA SER A 268 2.36 15.32 20.88
C SER A 268 3.39 16.46 20.87
N PRO A 269 4.13 16.69 21.96
CA PRO A 269 5.16 17.72 21.98
C PRO A 269 6.30 17.43 20.99
N GLN A 270 6.59 16.15 20.72
CA GLN A 270 7.66 15.73 19.82
C GLN A 270 7.31 15.99 18.36
N LEU A 271 6.05 15.78 17.97
CA LEU A 271 5.59 15.94 16.60
C LEU A 271 4.99 17.33 16.33
N ASN A 272 4.69 18.09 17.38
CA ASN A 272 3.86 19.30 17.31
C ASN A 272 2.54 19.04 16.55
N ALA A 273 1.94 17.88 16.82
CA ALA A 273 0.82 17.32 16.08
C ALA A 273 -0.29 16.87 17.05
N THR A 274 -1.54 16.92 16.61
CA THR A 274 -2.67 16.37 17.36
C THR A 274 -2.87 14.90 17.06
N ILE A 275 -3.03 14.10 18.11
CA ILE A 275 -3.43 12.69 18.01
C ILE A 275 -4.79 12.56 18.67
N VAL A 276 -5.75 12.01 17.92
CA VAL A 276 -7.11 11.74 18.41
C VAL A 276 -7.31 10.23 18.43
N LYS A 277 -7.64 9.68 19.60
CA LYS A 277 -8.10 8.29 19.76
C LYS A 277 -9.61 8.27 19.74
N ILE A 278 -10.18 7.48 18.84
CA ILE A 278 -11.62 7.41 18.60
C ILE A 278 -12.06 5.95 18.65
N ALA A 279 -13.11 5.69 19.43
CA ALA A 279 -13.79 4.41 19.46
C ALA A 279 -14.62 4.25 18.18
N PRO A 280 -14.65 3.04 17.59
CA PRO A 280 -15.23 2.84 16.27
C PRO A 280 -16.74 3.10 16.22
N SER A 281 -17.18 3.64 15.09
CA SER A 281 -18.59 3.76 14.69
C SER A 281 -18.72 3.37 13.21
N GLU A 282 -19.93 3.12 12.69
CA GLU A 282 -20.07 2.81 11.25
C GLU A 282 -19.58 3.96 10.36
N THR A 283 -20.06 5.17 10.69
CA THR A 283 -19.61 6.45 10.14
C THR A 283 -19.60 7.48 11.27
N GLY A 284 -18.84 8.55 11.12
CA GLY A 284 -18.61 9.49 12.20
C GLY A 284 -17.85 10.70 11.70
N GLU A 285 -18.23 11.83 12.28
CA GLU A 285 -17.71 13.15 11.96
C GLU A 285 -16.73 13.56 13.05
N LEU A 286 -15.54 13.97 12.65
CA LEU A 286 -14.55 14.56 13.53
C LEU A 286 -14.35 16.02 13.14
N ARG A 287 -14.50 16.93 14.11
CA ARG A 287 -14.25 18.35 13.92
C ARG A 287 -13.14 18.80 14.85
N LEU A 288 -12.20 19.59 14.33
CA LEU A 288 -11.07 20.12 15.10
C LEU A 288 -10.94 21.62 14.87
N ALA A 289 -10.94 22.39 15.94
CA ALA A 289 -10.53 23.80 15.89
C ALA A 289 -9.00 23.83 16.02
N LEU A 290 -8.31 24.27 14.98
CA LEU A 290 -6.85 24.24 14.93
C LEU A 290 -6.25 25.53 15.47
N ARG A 291 -5.04 25.42 15.99
CA ARG A 291 -4.23 26.56 16.40
C ARG A 291 -3.60 27.17 15.14
N GLU A 292 -3.86 28.45 14.90
CA GLU A 292 -3.17 29.25 13.88
C GLU A 292 -1.65 29.27 14.08
#